data_AF-A0A914L089-F1
#
_entry.id   AF-A0A914L089-F1
#
_cell.length_a   1.000
_cell.length_b   1.000
_cell.length_c   1.000
_cell.angle_alpha   90.00
_cell.angle_beta   90.00
_cell.angle_gamma   90.00
#
_symmetry.space_group_name_H-M   'P 1'
#
loop_
_entity.id
_entity.type
_entity.pdbx_description
1 polymer ?
#
loop_
_entity_poly.entity_id
_entity_poly.type
_entity_poly.pdbx_seq_one_letter_code
_entity_poly.pdbx_strand_id
1 'polypeptide(L)' 'MQNIDQIFLKTNSDKNLKLKTIKQSWIVNGQIGGFKTEYENGLTFTTVRGAGHAVPQYKPQESLYMIKQFLDNKPL' A
#
# COMPACT_ATOMS: atom_id res chain seq x y z
N MET A 1 -5.48 23.91 20.91
CA MET A 1 -5.95 22.60 20.45
C MET A 1 -5.60 22.49 18.98
N GLN A 2 -4.46 21.88 18.64
CA GLN A 2 -3.99 21.83 17.25
C GLN A 2 -4.84 20.82 16.47
N ASN A 3 -5.48 21.29 15.39
CA ASN A 3 -6.31 20.49 14.49
C ASN A 3 -5.53 19.27 13.99
N ILE A 4 -6.02 18.10 14.35
CA ILE A 4 -5.49 16.79 13.94
C ILE A 4 -5.48 16.61 12.41
N ASP A 5 -6.26 17.41 11.68
CA ASP A 5 -6.29 17.44 10.22
C ASP A 5 -4.97 17.93 9.59
N GLN A 6 -4.19 18.74 10.31
CA GLN A 6 -2.89 19.20 9.81
C GLN A 6 -1.76 18.17 9.97
N ILE A 7 -1.96 17.08 10.73
CA ILE A 7 -0.95 16.03 10.90
C ILE A 7 -0.97 15.07 9.69
N PHE A 8 -2.13 14.83 9.08
CA PHE A 8 -2.24 13.96 7.90
C PHE A 8 -1.74 14.58 6.59
N LEU A 9 -1.72 15.91 6.50
CA LEU A 9 -1.26 16.63 5.29
C LEU A 9 0.23 17.00 5.31
N LYS A 10 0.95 16.72 6.41
CA LYS A 10 2.40 16.98 6.55
C LYS A 10 3.28 15.81 6.07
N THR A 11 2.94 15.18 4.96
CA THR A 11 3.85 14.22 4.29
C THR A 11 4.19 14.65 2.85
N ASN A 12 4.27 15.96 2.64
CA ASN A 12 4.68 16.56 1.36
C ASN A 12 5.94 17.42 1.52
N SER A 13 6.91 16.95 2.32
CA SER A 13 8.07 17.77 2.65
C SER A 13 9.41 17.31 2.09
N ASP A 14 9.58 16.12 1.51
CA ASP A 14 10.93 15.72 1.04
C ASP A 14 11.06 14.93 -0.27
N LYS A 15 9.98 14.58 -1.00
CA LYS A 15 10.09 13.91 -2.31
C LYS A 15 8.95 14.33 -3.22
N ASN A 16 9.25 14.68 -4.48
CA ASN A 16 8.30 14.98 -5.57
C ASN A 16 7.39 13.78 -5.92
N LEU A 17 6.59 13.29 -4.96
CA LEU A 17 5.71 12.14 -5.10
C LEU A 17 4.26 12.60 -4.95
N LYS A 18 3.62 12.91 -6.07
CA LYS A 18 2.20 13.28 -6.09
C LYS A 18 1.33 12.05 -5.86
N LEU A 19 0.38 12.17 -4.93
CA LEU A 19 -0.54 11.10 -4.57
C LEU A 19 -1.65 10.96 -5.61
N LYS A 20 -1.92 9.73 -6.05
CA LYS A 20 -3.05 9.35 -6.88
C LYS A 20 -4.19 8.75 -6.06
N THR A 21 -3.89 7.88 -5.08
CA THR A 21 -4.88 7.25 -4.22
C THR A 21 -4.28 7.00 -2.84
N ILE A 22 -5.04 7.27 -1.78
CA ILE A 22 -4.57 7.21 -0.40
C ILE A 22 -5.17 6.00 0.31
N LYS A 23 -4.29 5.12 0.83
CA LYS A 23 -4.61 4.08 1.82
C LYS A 23 -5.87 3.23 1.51
N GLN A 24 -5.99 2.76 0.28
CA GLN A 24 -7.08 1.87 -0.14
C GLN A 24 -6.78 0.43 0.28
N SER A 25 -7.75 -0.30 0.82
CA SER A 25 -7.57 -1.73 1.13
C SER A 25 -7.61 -2.58 -0.13
N TRP A 26 -6.77 -3.62 -0.17
CA TRP A 26 -6.84 -4.68 -1.18
C TRP A 26 -7.17 -6.03 -0.51
N ILE A 27 -7.85 -6.88 -1.26
CA ILE A 27 -8.52 -8.08 -0.73
C ILE A 27 -7.95 -9.31 -1.41
N VAL A 28 -7.61 -10.33 -0.61
CA VAL A 28 -7.22 -11.66 -1.07
C VAL A 28 -8.14 -12.67 -0.38
N ASN A 29 -8.79 -13.54 -1.15
CA ASN A 29 -9.69 -14.58 -0.63
C ASN A 29 -10.77 -14.05 0.34
N GLY A 30 -11.35 -12.88 0.04
CA GLY A 30 -12.40 -12.28 0.87
C GLY A 30 -11.91 -11.61 2.15
N GLN A 31 -10.60 -11.55 2.39
CA GLN A 31 -10.00 -10.88 3.56
C GLN A 31 -9.10 -9.72 3.14
N ILE A 32 -8.97 -8.71 4.01
CA ILE A 32 -8.06 -7.59 3.79
C ILE A 32 -6.61 -8.10 3.85
N GLY A 33 -5.96 -8.16 2.70
CA GLY A 33 -4.54 -8.52 2.58
C GLY A 33 -3.62 -7.37 2.96
N GLY A 34 -4.10 -6.13 2.86
CA GLY A 34 -3.35 -4.95 3.24
C GLY A 34 -3.93 -3.64 2.72
N PHE A 35 -3.11 -2.59 2.73
CA PHE A 35 -3.44 -1.28 2.18
C PHE A 35 -2.42 -0.83 1.15
N LYS A 36 -2.88 -0.10 0.14
CA LYS A 36 -2.06 0.51 -0.90
C LYS A 36 -2.25 2.03 -0.94
N THR A 37 -1.17 2.72 -1.29
CA THR A 37 -1.15 4.14 -1.64
C THR A 37 -0.50 4.24 -3.01
N GLU A 38 -1.22 4.81 -3.98
CA GLU A 38 -0.75 4.97 -5.36
C GLU A 38 -0.27 6.40 -5.58
N TYR A 39 0.79 6.55 -6.37
CA TYR A 39 1.37 7.84 -6.77
C TYR A 39 1.27 8.02 -8.29
N GLU A 40 1.29 9.27 -8.77
CA GLU A 40 1.06 9.61 -10.17
C GLU A 40 2.06 8.97 -11.16
N ASN A 41 3.30 8.70 -10.72
CA ASN A 41 4.37 8.17 -11.57
C ASN A 41 4.44 6.63 -11.61
N GLY A 42 3.32 5.94 -11.34
CA GLY A 42 3.26 4.47 -11.36
C GLY A 42 3.91 3.78 -10.17
N LEU A 43 4.31 4.54 -9.14
CA LEU A 43 4.75 3.99 -7.87
C LEU A 43 3.53 3.62 -7.02
N THR A 44 3.54 2.41 -6.48
CA THR A 44 2.55 1.94 -5.50
C THR A 44 3.27 1.51 -4.23
N PHE A 45 2.97 2.17 -3.11
CA PHE A 45 3.38 1.71 -1.80
C PHE A 45 2.30 0.78 -1.25
N THR A 46 2.67 -0.42 -0.80
CA THR A 46 1.73 -1.38 -0.24
C THR A 46 2.22 -1.96 1.08
N THR A 47 1.26 -2.30 1.93
CA THR A 47 1.48 -2.98 3.22
C THR A 47 0.83 -4.35 3.14
N VAL A 48 1.39 -5.36 3.80
CA VAL A 48 0.76 -6.68 3.95
C VAL A 48 0.36 -6.87 5.41
N ARG A 49 -0.94 -6.98 5.67
CA ARG A 49 -1.51 -7.03 7.01
C ARG A 49 -1.03 -8.28 7.74
N GLY A 50 -0.36 -8.09 8.88
CA GLY A 50 0.10 -9.19 9.74
C GLY A 50 1.36 -9.91 9.24
N ALA A 51 2.06 -9.36 8.25
CA ALA A 51 3.37 -9.85 7.82
C ALA A 51 4.51 -9.16 8.60
N GLY A 52 5.57 -9.91 8.90
CA GLY A 52 6.84 -9.36 9.41
C GLY A 52 7.81 -8.96 8.29
N HIS A 53 9.11 -8.89 8.61
CA HIS A 53 10.17 -8.53 7.66
C HIS A 53 10.22 -9.46 6.44
N ALA A 54 10.07 -10.77 6.66
CA ALA A 54 10.04 -11.78 5.60
C ALA A 54 8.60 -12.05 5.15
N VAL A 55 7.99 -11.13 4.41
CA VAL A 55 6.56 -11.21 4.01
C VAL A 55 6.15 -12.57 3.43
N PRO A 56 6.89 -13.19 2.48
CA PRO A 56 6.51 -14.48 1.93
C PRO A 56 6.50 -15.63 2.95
N GLN A 57 7.28 -15.52 4.03
CA GLN A 57 7.33 -16.51 5.10
C GLN A 57 6.07 -16.45 5.98
N TYR A 58 5.58 -15.25 6.30
CA TYR A 58 4.43 -15.07 7.18
C TYR A 58 3.09 -15.09 6.44
N LYS A 59 3.05 -14.54 5.22
CA LYS A 59 1.84 -14.32 4.42
C LYS A 59 2.05 -14.77 2.97
N PRO A 60 2.25 -16.08 2.72
CA PRO A 60 2.61 -16.60 1.40
C PRO A 60 1.54 -16.33 0.33
N GLN A 61 0.25 -16.41 0.68
CA GLN A 61 -0.85 -16.22 -0.27
C GLN A 61 -0.96 -14.75 -0.72
N GLU A 62 -0.92 -13.82 0.23
CA GLU A 62 -0.96 -12.38 -0.04
C GLU A 62 0.31 -11.93 -0.76
N SER A 63 1.48 -12.49 -0.40
CA SER A 63 2.74 -12.22 -1.09
C SER A 63 2.70 -12.67 -2.55
N LEU A 64 2.17 -13.87 -2.83
CA LEU A 64 2.05 -14.37 -4.19
C LEU A 64 1.07 -13.54 -5.01
N TYR A 65 -0.09 -13.20 -4.44
CA TYR A 65 -1.05 -12.31 -5.09
C TYR A 65 -0.40 -10.97 -5.44
N MET A 66 0.28 -10.35 -4.47
CA MET A 66 0.93 -9.06 -4.64
C MET A 66 1.96 -9.08 -5.77
N ILE A 67 2.88 -10.06 -5.79
CA ILE A 67 3.91 -10.12 -6.83
C ILE A 67 3.31 -10.44 -8.20
N LYS A 68 2.25 -11.26 -8.26
CA LYS A 68 1.56 -11.56 -9.52
C LYS A 68 0.87 -10.32 -10.10
N GLN A 69 0.15 -9.54 -9.28
CA GLN A 69 -0.45 -8.29 -9.76
C GLN A 69 0.61 -7.31 -10.26
N PHE A 70 1.75 -7.22 -9.57
CA PHE A 70 2.87 -6.39 -10.00
C PHE A 70 3.43 -6.81 -11.36
N LEU A 71 3.74 -8.10 -11.54
CA LEU A 71 4.29 -8.62 -12.79
C LEU A 71 3.31 -8.52 -13.97
N ASP A 72 2.01 -8.67 -13.70
CA ASP A 72 0.95 -8.56 -14.70
C ASP A 72 0.56 -7.09 -15.02
N ASN A 73 1.17 -6.09 -14.38
CA ASN A 73 0.75 -4.68 -14.44
C ASN A 73 -0.75 -4.47 -14.10
N LYS A 74 -1.25 -5.20 -13.10
CA LYS A 74 -2.63 -5.10 -12.61
C LYS A 74 -2.68 -4.40 -11.26
N PRO A 75 -3.80 -3.73 -10.93
CA PRO A 75 -3.98 -3.11 -9.62
C PRO A 75 -4.03 -4.16 -8.51
N LEU A 76 -3.46 -3.80 -7.34
CA LEU A 76 -3.64 -4.55 -6.09
C LEU A 76 -5.07 -4.45 -5.56
#